data_AF-A0A8J7T3B6-F1
#
_entry.id   AF-A0A8J7T3B6-F1
#
_cell.length_a   1.000
_cell.length_b   1.000
_cell.length_c   1.000
_cell.angle_alpha   90.00
_cell.angle_beta   90.00
_cell.angle_gamma   90.00
#
_symmetry.space_group_name_H-M   'P 1'
#
loop_
_entity.id
_entity.type
_entity.pdbx_description
1 polymer ?
#
loop_
_entity_poly.entity_id
_entity_poly.type
_entity_poly.pdbx_seq_one_letter_code
_entity_poly.pdbx_strand_id
1 'polypeptide(L)'
;RAVVTRFDAAQQMEMANLMQAYLAPFMSPYRQDFTALVGQAGEQVNGIYEADYRDFNRDTYIRGRETFDETWAAFKRLLVGAWRRDELARDAGTAGTAAAR
;
A
#
# COMPACT_ATOMS: atom_id res chain seq x y z
N ARG A 1 9.08 2.27 2.77
CA ARG A 1 8.63 3.49 2.07
C ARG A 1 7.26 3.85 2.62
N ALA A 2 7.01 5.12 2.95
CA ALA A 2 5.72 5.62 3.40
C ALA A 2 4.74 5.79 2.23
N VAL A 3 3.45 5.60 2.47
CA VAL A 3 2.37 5.74 1.48
C VAL A 3 1.40 6.81 1.97
N VAL A 4 1.00 7.73 1.09
CA VAL A 4 -0.07 8.67 1.36
C VAL A 4 -1.39 7.93 1.23
N THR A 5 -2.23 8.02 2.27
CA THR A 5 -3.55 7.37 2.30
C THR A 5 -4.67 8.39 2.31
N ARG A 6 -5.87 7.98 1.88
CA ARG A 6 -7.05 8.85 1.76
C ARG A 6 -6.77 10.08 0.88
N PHE A 7 -6.05 9.85 -0.21
CA PHE A 7 -5.64 10.89 -1.13
C PHE A 7 -6.80 11.33 -2.04
N ASP A 8 -7.08 12.63 -2.09
CA ASP A 8 -8.02 13.22 -3.06
C ASP A 8 -7.26 14.12 -4.03
N ALA A 9 -7.13 13.68 -5.29
CA ALA A 9 -6.41 14.43 -6.30
C ALA A 9 -7.05 15.80 -6.60
N ALA A 10 -8.35 15.98 -6.39
CA ALA A 10 -9.00 17.26 -6.63
C ALA A 10 -8.60 18.32 -5.59
N GLN A 11 -8.25 17.89 -4.37
CA GLN A 11 -8.02 18.80 -3.24
C GLN A 11 -6.57 18.83 -2.75
N GLN A 12 -5.81 17.74 -2.96
CA GLN A 12 -4.55 17.50 -2.23
C GLN A 12 -3.33 17.35 -3.14
N MET A 13 -3.47 17.53 -4.45
CA MET A 13 -2.35 17.35 -5.40
C MET A 13 -1.14 18.21 -5.08
N GLU A 14 -1.35 19.49 -4.76
CA GLU A 14 -0.26 20.43 -4.49
C GLU A 14 0.55 20.02 -3.25
N MET A 15 -0.14 19.75 -2.14
CA MET A 15 0.49 19.27 -0.91
C MET A 15 1.21 17.93 -1.13
N ALA A 16 0.59 16.98 -1.85
CA ALA A 16 1.21 15.69 -2.11
C ALA A 16 2.47 15.80 -3.00
N ASN A 17 2.51 16.76 -3.92
CA ASN A 17 3.69 17.05 -4.72
C ASN A 17 4.80 17.70 -3.89
N LEU A 18 4.44 18.60 -2.95
CA LEU A 18 5.38 19.16 -1.99
C LEU A 18 6.00 18.06 -1.13
N MET A 19 5.17 17.20 -0.53
CA MET A 19 5.64 16.06 0.27
C MET A 19 6.60 15.18 -0.55
N GLN A 20 6.25 14.88 -1.80
CA GLN A 20 7.11 14.08 -2.69
C GLN A 20 8.45 14.77 -2.96
N ALA A 21 8.49 16.10 -3.14
CA ALA A 21 9.73 16.83 -3.36
C ALA A 21 10.66 16.80 -2.14
N TYR A 22 10.12 16.91 -0.93
CA TYR A 22 10.92 16.97 0.30
C TYR A 22 11.26 15.58 0.87
N LEU A 23 10.41 14.58 0.66
CA LEU A 23 10.51 13.26 1.31
C LEU A 23 10.72 12.11 0.30
N ALA A 24 11.04 12.42 -0.96
CA ALA A 24 11.15 11.46 -2.06
C ALA A 24 11.82 10.12 -1.72
N PRO A 25 13.00 10.08 -1.05
CA PRO A 25 13.69 8.82 -0.75
C PRO A 25 12.87 7.88 0.15
N PHE A 26 12.03 8.44 1.00
CA PHE A 26 11.26 7.71 2.00
C PHE A 26 9.85 7.41 1.53
N MET A 27 9.34 8.08 0.49
CA MET A 27 7.99 7.92 -0.01
C MET A 27 7.86 6.90 -1.14
N SER A 28 6.69 6.29 -1.21
CA SER A 28 6.20 5.56 -2.38
C SER A 28 5.64 6.56 -3.40
N PRO A 29 5.87 6.37 -4.71
CA PRO A 29 5.21 7.17 -5.74
C PRO A 29 3.71 6.84 -5.85
N TYR A 30 3.29 5.67 -5.37
CA TYR A 30 1.89 5.27 -5.28
C TYR A 30 1.20 5.97 -4.12
N ARG A 31 -0.02 6.45 -4.37
CA ARG A 31 -0.90 7.10 -3.39
C ARG A 31 -2.19 6.28 -3.33
N GLN A 32 -2.66 5.99 -2.12
CA GLN A 32 -3.92 5.29 -1.93
C GLN A 32 -5.04 6.32 -1.95
N ASP A 33 -5.89 6.23 -2.97
CA ASP A 33 -7.01 7.13 -3.15
C ASP A 33 -8.00 7.08 -1.98
N PHE A 34 -8.74 8.19 -1.83
CA PHE A 34 -9.85 8.27 -0.92
C PHE A 34 -11.00 7.36 -1.35
N THR A 35 -11.64 6.70 -0.38
CA THR A 35 -12.89 5.98 -0.59
C THR A 35 -13.91 6.33 0.50
N ALA A 36 -15.16 6.53 0.07
CA ALA A 36 -16.27 6.84 0.96
C ALA A 36 -16.59 5.70 1.96
N LEU A 37 -16.23 4.45 1.61
CA LEU A 37 -16.48 3.26 2.44
C LEU A 37 -15.69 3.28 3.76
N VAL A 38 -14.59 4.04 3.83
CA VAL A 38 -13.71 4.15 5.01
C VAL A 38 -13.95 5.47 5.77
N GLY A 39 -14.90 6.30 5.30
CA GLY A 39 -15.30 7.56 5.92
C GLY A 39 -16.61 7.48 6.72
N GLN A 40 -17.53 6.59 6.34
CA GLN A 40 -18.77 6.34 7.11
C GLN A 40 -18.60 5.34 8.27
N ALA A 41 -17.36 4.90 8.52
CA ALA A 41 -16.99 3.93 9.55
C ALA A 41 -17.23 4.40 11.01
N GLY A 42 -17.90 5.54 11.21
CA GLY A 42 -18.47 5.94 12.50
C GLY A 42 -19.79 5.24 12.84
N GLU A 43 -20.52 4.73 11.85
CA GLU A 43 -21.80 4.03 12.07
C GLU A 43 -21.67 2.49 11.99
N GLN A 44 -20.69 1.99 11.25
CA GLN A 44 -20.33 0.56 11.21
C GLN A 44 -18.80 0.40 11.26
N VAL A 45 -18.29 -0.19 12.34
CA VAL A 45 -16.86 -0.46 12.56
C VAL A 45 -16.48 -1.77 11.88
N ASN A 46 -16.58 -1.82 10.56
CA ASN A 46 -16.23 -3.00 9.77
C ASN A 46 -15.06 -2.68 8.84
N GLY A 47 -14.10 -3.60 8.72
CA GLY A 47 -13.07 -3.49 7.70
C GLY A 47 -13.67 -3.57 6.28
N ILE A 48 -13.00 -3.00 5.28
CA ILE A 48 -13.46 -3.08 3.87
C ILE A 48 -13.50 -4.52 3.32
N TYR A 49 -12.81 -5.46 3.98
CA TYR A 49 -12.85 -6.89 3.66
C TYR A 49 -13.94 -7.64 4.44
N GLU A 50 -14.53 -7.02 5.45
CA GLU A 50 -15.53 -7.60 6.36
C GLU A 50 -16.94 -7.08 6.06
N ALA A 51 -17.04 -5.92 5.42
CA ALA A 51 -18.30 -5.32 5.03
C ALA A 51 -19.04 -6.16 3.97
N ASP A 52 -20.34 -6.45 4.19
CA ASP A 52 -21.17 -7.11 3.18
C ASP A 52 -21.37 -6.15 2.00
N TYR A 53 -21.04 -6.60 0.80
CA TYR A 53 -21.20 -5.82 -0.42
C TYR A 53 -22.66 -5.42 -0.68
N ARG A 54 -23.63 -6.14 -0.10
CA ARG A 54 -25.07 -5.87 -0.24
C ARG A 54 -25.52 -4.60 0.47
N ASP A 55 -24.76 -4.14 1.46
CA ASP A 55 -25.06 -2.92 2.21
C ASP A 55 -24.70 -1.65 1.42
N PHE A 56 -24.05 -1.80 0.25
CA PHE A 56 -23.57 -0.70 -0.56
C PHE A 56 -24.09 -0.79 -1.99
N ASN A 57 -24.08 0.34 -2.69
CA ASN A 57 -24.15 0.31 -4.15
C ASN A 57 -22.95 -0.49 -4.68
N ARG A 58 -23.23 -1.44 -5.58
CA ARG A 58 -22.24 -2.36 -6.16
C ARG A 58 -21.00 -1.63 -6.71
N ASP A 59 -21.19 -0.54 -7.44
CA ASP A 59 -20.09 0.17 -8.08
C ASP A 59 -19.24 0.93 -7.05
N THR A 60 -19.87 1.46 -6.00
CA THR A 60 -19.17 2.08 -4.87
C THR A 60 -18.34 1.05 -4.11
N TYR A 61 -18.89 -0.14 -3.87
CA TYR A 61 -18.17 -1.24 -3.22
C TYR A 61 -16.94 -1.65 -4.03
N ILE A 62 -17.12 -1.91 -5.33
CA ILE A 62 -16.03 -2.32 -6.22
C ILE A 62 -14.92 -1.27 -6.25
N ARG A 63 -15.23 0.01 -6.48
CA ARG A 63 -14.20 1.07 -6.52
C ARG A 63 -13.46 1.20 -5.19
N GLY A 64 -14.17 1.12 -4.07
CA GLY A 64 -13.53 1.17 -2.76
C GLY A 64 -12.61 -0.04 -2.53
N ARG A 65 -13.03 -1.24 -2.92
CA ARG A 65 -12.24 -2.47 -2.85
C ARG A 65 -10.98 -2.39 -3.72
N GLU A 66 -11.11 -1.91 -4.96
CA GLU A 66 -10.00 -1.77 -5.91
C GLU A 66 -8.84 -0.97 -5.33
N THR A 67 -9.11 0.19 -4.73
CA THR A 67 -8.09 1.03 -4.09
C THR A 67 -7.31 0.28 -3.00
N PHE A 68 -7.99 -0.52 -2.18
CA PHE A 68 -7.36 -1.31 -1.13
C PHE A 68 -6.60 -2.52 -1.68
N ASP A 69 -7.16 -3.17 -2.71
CA ASP A 69 -6.55 -4.35 -3.35
C ASP A 69 -5.26 -3.97 -4.08
N GLU A 70 -5.21 -2.82 -4.74
CA GLU A 70 -3.99 -2.25 -5.32
C GLU A 70 -2.92 -1.97 -4.26
N THR A 71 -3.32 -1.30 -3.17
CA THR A 71 -2.43 -1.02 -2.03
C THR A 71 -1.86 -2.31 -1.44
N TRP A 72 -2.71 -3.33 -1.26
CA TRP A 72 -2.31 -4.64 -0.77
C TRP A 72 -1.39 -5.37 -1.74
N ALA A 73 -1.65 -5.29 -3.04
CA ALA A 73 -0.78 -5.86 -4.07
C ALA A 73 0.61 -5.21 -4.05
N ALA A 74 0.69 -3.89 -3.88
CA ALA A 74 1.95 -3.17 -3.74
C ALA A 74 2.72 -3.60 -2.48
N PHE A 75 2.02 -3.75 -1.35
CA PHE A 75 2.60 -4.27 -0.11
C PHE A 75 3.16 -5.69 -0.30
N LYS A 76 2.37 -6.61 -0.87
CA LYS A 76 2.82 -8.00 -1.11
C LYS A 76 4.08 -8.08 -1.96
N ARG A 77 4.16 -7.27 -3.04
CA ARG A 77 5.37 -7.19 -3.87
C ARG A 77 6.59 -6.76 -3.07
N LEU A 78 6.43 -5.76 -2.20
CA LEU A 78 7.51 -5.28 -1.33
C LEU A 78 7.94 -6.34 -0.31
N LEU A 79 6.99 -7.02 0.32
CA LEU A 79 7.24 -8.06 1.32
C LEU A 79 7.99 -9.25 0.69
N VAL A 80 7.45 -9.81 -0.40
CA VAL A 80 8.07 -10.94 -1.10
C VAL A 80 9.43 -10.57 -1.68
N GLY A 81 9.55 -9.36 -2.23
CA GLY A 81 10.83 -8.85 -2.74
C GLY A 81 11.89 -8.69 -1.65
N ALA A 82 11.52 -8.19 -0.47
CA ALA A 82 12.43 -8.08 0.66
C ALA A 82 12.89 -9.46 1.14
N TRP A 83 11.95 -10.40 1.31
CA TRP A 83 12.27 -11.77 1.67
C TRP A 83 13.27 -12.39 0.70
N ARG A 84 13.02 -12.27 -0.61
CA ARG A 84 13.90 -12.84 -1.64
C ARG A 84 15.31 -12.23 -1.59
N ARG A 85 15.43 -10.92 -1.33
CA ARG A 85 16.75 -10.29 -1.16
C ARG A 85 17.49 -10.85 0.05
N ASP A 86 16.79 -11.07 1.16
CA ASP A 86 17.40 -11.60 2.38
C ASP A 86 17.85 -13.05 2.20
N GLU A 87 17.09 -13.88 1.46
CA GLU A 87 17.53 -15.23 1.07
C GLU A 87 18.82 -15.19 0.25
N LEU A 88 18.86 -14.36 -0.80
CA LEU A 88 20.05 -14.23 -1.64
C LEU A 88 21.28 -13.72 -0.87
N ALA A 89 21.09 -12.80 0.08
CA ALA A 89 22.16 -12.31 0.93
C ALA A 89 22.70 -13.41 1.87
N ARG A 90 21.82 -14.27 2.41
CA ARG A 90 22.22 -15.44 3.21
C ARG A 90 23.01 -16.44 2.37
N ASP A 91 22.50 -16.78 1.19
CA ASP A 91 23.16 -17.73 0.29
C ASP A 91 24.55 -17.21 -0.14
N ALA A 92 24.67 -15.93 -0.50
CA ALA A 92 25.95 -15.32 -0.85
C ALA A 92 26.94 -15.28 0.33
N GLY A 93 26.47 -15.00 1.55
CA GLY A 93 27.29 -15.04 2.75
C GLY A 93 27.83 -16.45 3.07
N THR A 94 27.01 -17.48 2.86
CA THR A 94 27.43 -18.88 3.03
C THR A 94 28.43 -19.33 1.95
N ALA A 95 28.25 -18.91 0.70
CA ALA A 95 29.20 -19.17 -0.38
C ALA A 95 30.57 -18.50 -0.13
N GLY A 96 30.58 -17.26 0.38
CA GLY A 96 31.81 -16.53 0.72
C GLY A 96 32.59 -17.15 1.88
N THR A 97 31.93 -17.78 2.85
CA THR A 97 32.59 -18.51 3.95
C THR A 97 33.10 -19.89 3.53
N ALA A 98 32.43 -20.56 2.60
CA ALA A 98 32.88 -21.82 2.04
C ALA A 98 34.10 -21.66 1.12
N ALA A 99 34.19 -20.56 0.36
CA ALA A 99 35.33 -20.27 -0.52
C ALA A 99 36.60 -19.78 0.21
N ALA A 100 36.48 -19.38 1.48
CA ALA A 100 37.59 -18.94 2.33
C ALA A 100 38.19 -20.07 3.19
N ARG A 101 37.64 -21.28 3.11
CA ARG A 101 38.20 -22.52 3.71
C ARG A 101 38.87 -23.36 2.64
#